data_AF-A0A1H3MHR2-F1
#
_entry.id   AF-A0A1H3MHR2-F1
#
_cell.length_a   1.000
_cell.length_b   1.000
_cell.length_c   1.000
_cell.angle_alpha   90.00
_cell.angle_beta   90.00
_cell.angle_gamma   90.00
#
_symmetry.space_group_name_H-M   'P 1'
#
loop_
_entity.id
_entity.type
_entity.pdbx_description
1 polymer ?
#
loop_
_entity_poly.entity_id
_entity_poly.type
_entity_poly.pdbx_seq_one_letter_code
_entity_poly.pdbx_strand_id
1 'polypeptide(L)'
;MMHASFPSTTSATALVDRRAVMLEAWRYTHALGSAILRLHGVREAFRLELIRAWATMKRRATLMARGAYNLRAEADAIDAKRWLSAAETEQVRELRTMAAEAERIEAAEQEAAALVAKASLIASAERAVVTFTKANGDKRLMHVEPGELARRVSGKPSPAARTRKARHPHLMPVWDAEKAALRSINLATVNRVTIDGSDHVFSAASA
;
A
#
# COMPACT_ATOMS: atom_id res chain seq x y z
N MET A 1 -24.10 27.31 14.49
CA MET A 1 -24.41 25.88 14.30
C MET A 1 -23.33 25.28 13.42
N MET A 2 -22.40 24.53 14.01
CA MET A 2 -21.33 23.85 13.28
C MET A 2 -21.86 22.49 12.80
N HIS A 3 -21.96 22.31 11.49
CA HIS A 3 -22.23 21.00 10.90
C HIS A 3 -20.95 20.16 10.96
N ALA A 4 -20.90 19.22 11.91
CA ALA A 4 -19.92 18.15 11.89
C ALA A 4 -20.27 17.20 10.74
N SER A 5 -19.49 17.26 9.66
CA SER A 5 -19.50 16.23 8.62
C SER A 5 -18.94 14.95 9.21
N PHE A 6 -19.81 13.98 9.49
CA PHE A 6 -19.39 12.62 9.84
C PHE A 6 -18.79 11.96 8.59
N PRO A 7 -17.59 11.36 8.68
CA PRO A 7 -17.05 10.57 7.58
C PRO A 7 -17.96 9.37 7.34
N SER A 8 -18.42 9.22 6.10
CA SER A 8 -19.19 8.09 5.62
C SER A 8 -18.50 6.80 6.06
N THR A 9 -19.15 6.04 6.93
CA THR A 9 -18.68 4.73 7.37
C THR A 9 -18.83 3.77 6.19
N THR A 10 -17.87 3.78 5.27
CA THR A 10 -17.68 2.67 4.34
C THR A 10 -17.50 1.44 5.22
N SER A 11 -18.54 0.62 5.32
CA SER A 11 -18.57 -0.52 6.24
C SER A 11 -17.28 -1.34 6.06
N ALA A 12 -16.51 -1.54 7.12
CA ALA A 12 -15.24 -2.27 7.09
C ALA A 12 -15.35 -3.69 6.46
N THR A 13 -16.58 -4.20 6.30
CA THR A 13 -16.91 -5.46 5.62
C THR A 13 -16.97 -5.37 4.08
N ALA A 14 -17.11 -4.18 3.49
CA ALA A 14 -17.23 -3.98 2.04
C ALA A 14 -15.92 -4.26 1.27
N LEU A 15 -14.79 -4.37 1.99
CA LEU A 15 -13.45 -4.58 1.44
C LEU A 15 -12.84 -5.96 1.77
N VAL A 16 -13.64 -6.91 2.26
CA VAL A 16 -13.12 -8.27 2.52
C VAL A 16 -12.98 -9.01 1.19
N ASP A 17 -11.76 -9.38 0.83
CA ASP A 17 -11.46 -10.21 -0.35
C ASP A 17 -12.09 -11.60 -0.19
N ARG A 18 -13.25 -11.79 -0.83
CA ARG A 18 -14.00 -13.06 -0.83
C ARG A 18 -13.16 -14.22 -1.38
N ARG A 19 -12.26 -13.94 -2.33
CA ARG A 19 -11.38 -14.98 -2.89
C ARG A 19 -10.37 -15.43 -1.85
N ALA A 20 -9.78 -14.51 -1.09
CA ALA A 20 -8.86 -14.85 0.00
C ALA A 20 -9.54 -15.72 1.06
N VAL A 21 -10.77 -15.37 1.48
CA VAL A 21 -11.57 -16.17 2.42
C VAL A 21 -11.79 -17.60 1.91
N MET A 22 -12.18 -17.74 0.63
CA MET A 22 -12.41 -19.05 0.02
C MET A 22 -11.12 -19.88 -0.07
N LEU A 23 -10.01 -19.26 -0.44
CA LEU A 23 -8.70 -19.93 -0.53
C LEU A 23 -8.22 -20.38 0.85
N GLU A 24 -8.40 -19.55 1.88
CA GLU A 24 -8.02 -19.88 3.24
C GLU A 24 -8.86 -21.05 3.78
N ALA A 25 -10.19 -20.98 3.63
CA ALA A 25 -11.09 -22.07 4.00
C ALA A 25 -10.73 -23.39 3.28
N TRP A 26 -10.39 -23.31 1.99
CA TRP A 26 -10.01 -24.48 1.21
C TRP A 26 -8.68 -25.07 1.69
N ARG A 27 -7.69 -24.23 1.97
CA ARG A 27 -6.40 -24.64 2.53
C ARG A 27 -6.58 -25.41 3.85
N TYR A 28 -7.39 -24.91 4.77
CA TYR A 28 -7.66 -25.58 6.03
C TYR A 28 -8.44 -26.88 5.84
N THR A 29 -9.44 -26.89 4.97
CA THR A 29 -10.18 -28.11 4.63
C THR A 29 -9.27 -29.20 4.09
N HIS A 30 -8.31 -28.85 3.25
CA HIS A 30 -7.36 -29.81 2.67
C HIS A 30 -6.27 -30.26 3.66
N ALA A 31 -6.03 -29.49 4.72
CA ALA A 31 -5.18 -29.87 5.82
C ALA A 31 -5.87 -30.84 6.80
N LEU A 32 -7.20 -30.97 6.72
CA LEU A 32 -7.92 -31.99 7.49
C LEU A 32 -7.57 -33.38 6.96
N GLY A 33 -7.21 -34.28 7.87
CA GLY A 33 -6.88 -35.66 7.53
C GLY A 33 -8.04 -36.39 6.84
N SER A 34 -7.70 -37.39 6.03
CA SER A 34 -8.66 -38.18 5.25
C SER A 34 -9.74 -38.85 6.09
N ALA A 35 -9.46 -39.17 7.36
CA ALA A 35 -10.44 -39.71 8.31
C ALA A 35 -11.56 -38.70 8.63
N ILE A 36 -11.20 -37.43 8.87
CA ILE A 36 -12.17 -36.37 9.18
C ILE A 36 -13.05 -36.06 7.96
N LEU A 37 -12.43 -36.01 6.78
CA LEU A 37 -13.15 -35.78 5.52
C LEU A 37 -14.10 -36.93 5.16
N ARG A 38 -13.79 -38.18 5.54
CA ARG A 38 -14.70 -39.33 5.38
C ARG A 38 -15.89 -39.27 6.35
N LEU A 39 -15.69 -38.81 7.58
CA LEU A 39 -16.75 -38.74 8.59
C LEU A 39 -17.78 -37.63 8.31
N HIS A 40 -17.31 -36.44 7.92
CA HIS A 40 -18.19 -35.28 7.75
C HIS A 40 -18.49 -34.95 6.28
N GLY A 41 -17.73 -35.52 5.34
CA GLY A 41 -17.76 -35.13 3.94
C GLY A 41 -17.03 -33.80 3.71
N VAL A 42 -16.43 -33.67 2.53
CA VAL A 42 -15.64 -32.48 2.15
C VAL A 42 -16.48 -31.20 2.17
N ARG A 43 -17.76 -31.29 1.78
CA ARG A 43 -18.66 -30.14 1.71
C ARG A 43 -18.93 -29.51 3.08
N GLU A 44 -19.19 -30.33 4.10
CA GLU A 44 -19.49 -29.82 5.44
C GLU A 44 -18.22 -29.32 6.13
N ALA A 45 -17.11 -30.04 5.98
CA ALA A 45 -15.81 -29.58 6.44
C ALA A 45 -15.45 -28.21 5.85
N PHE A 46 -15.63 -28.04 4.53
CA PHE A 46 -15.41 -26.75 3.87
C PHE A 46 -16.35 -25.66 4.36
N ARG A 47 -17.64 -25.96 4.58
CA ARG A 47 -18.60 -25.00 5.12
C ARG A 47 -18.16 -24.46 6.49
N LEU A 48 -17.72 -25.34 7.38
CA LEU A 48 -17.27 -24.96 8.72
C LEU A 48 -16.01 -24.09 8.66
N GLU A 49 -15.02 -24.50 7.86
CA GLU A 49 -13.80 -23.72 7.66
C GLU A 49 -14.07 -22.38 6.97
N LEU A 50 -15.08 -22.31 6.10
CA LEU A 50 -15.51 -21.05 5.49
C LEU A 50 -16.12 -20.09 6.52
N ILE A 51 -16.96 -20.58 7.43
CA ILE A 51 -17.52 -19.78 8.53
C ILE A 51 -16.39 -19.25 9.43
N ARG A 52 -15.41 -20.10 9.75
CA ARG A 52 -14.24 -19.72 10.55
C ARG A 52 -13.38 -18.68 9.86
N ALA A 53 -12.99 -18.90 8.60
CA ALA A 53 -12.21 -17.95 7.81
C ALA A 53 -12.91 -16.60 7.69
N TRP A 54 -14.24 -16.60 7.49
CA TRP A 54 -15.02 -15.38 7.45
C TRP A 54 -15.04 -14.63 8.79
N ALA A 55 -15.21 -15.34 9.90
CA ALA A 55 -15.15 -14.74 11.24
C ALA A 55 -13.76 -14.15 11.53
N THR A 56 -12.69 -14.88 11.21
CA THR A 56 -11.31 -14.42 11.34
C THR A 56 -11.05 -13.17 10.50
N MET A 57 -11.50 -13.14 9.23
CA MET A 57 -11.33 -11.96 8.38
C MET A 57 -12.10 -10.75 8.90
N LYS A 58 -13.33 -10.92 9.41
CA LYS A 58 -14.07 -9.83 10.06
C LYS A 58 -13.35 -9.30 11.29
N ARG A 59 -12.81 -10.20 12.13
CA ARG A 59 -12.05 -9.82 13.32
C ARG A 59 -10.80 -9.02 12.93
N ARG A 60 -10.04 -9.51 11.95
CA ARG A 60 -8.87 -8.82 11.39
C ARG A 60 -9.24 -7.44 10.83
N ALA A 61 -10.27 -7.34 9.99
CA ALA A 61 -10.72 -6.05 9.45
C ALA A 61 -11.11 -5.07 10.57
N THR A 62 -11.77 -5.55 11.61
CA THR A 62 -12.14 -4.73 12.78
C THR A 62 -10.90 -4.27 13.54
N LEU A 63 -9.91 -5.13 13.76
CA LEU A 63 -8.65 -4.77 14.42
C LEU A 63 -7.85 -3.77 13.59
N MET A 64 -7.69 -4.02 12.29
CA MET A 64 -6.96 -3.14 11.37
C MET A 64 -7.59 -1.74 11.29
N ALA A 65 -8.92 -1.64 11.34
CA ALA A 65 -9.62 -0.35 11.36
C ALA A 65 -9.31 0.52 12.59
N ARG A 66 -8.73 -0.06 13.65
CA ARG A 66 -8.32 0.68 14.86
C ARG A 66 -6.98 1.40 14.67
N GLY A 67 -6.20 1.06 13.64
CA GLY A 67 -4.87 1.62 13.37
C GLY A 67 -3.78 1.02 14.25
N ALA A 68 -2.53 1.09 13.78
CA ALA A 68 -1.40 0.42 14.42
C ALA A 68 -1.13 0.91 15.85
N TYR A 69 -1.24 2.23 16.06
CA TYR A 69 -0.98 2.86 17.36
C TYR A 69 -1.86 2.26 18.48
N ASN A 70 -3.17 2.15 18.24
CA ASN A 70 -4.11 1.65 19.23
C ASN A 70 -3.91 0.16 19.52
N LEU A 71 -3.52 -0.63 18.51
CA LEU A 71 -3.24 -2.06 18.69
C LEU A 71 -1.98 -2.28 19.54
N ARG A 72 -0.92 -1.49 19.34
CA ARG A 72 0.29 -1.52 20.18
C ARG A 72 -0.02 -1.11 21.61
N ALA A 73 -0.71 0.01 21.79
CA ALA A 73 -1.05 0.51 23.12
C ALA A 73 -1.88 -0.51 23.93
N GLU A 74 -2.80 -1.23 23.29
CA GLU A 74 -3.53 -2.31 23.94
C GLU A 74 -2.62 -3.51 24.28
N ALA A 75 -1.76 -3.93 23.36
CA ALA A 75 -0.81 -5.01 23.61
C ALA A 75 0.11 -4.69 24.81
N ASP A 76 0.63 -3.47 24.85
CA ASP A 76 1.51 -2.99 25.93
C ASP A 76 0.74 -2.87 27.27
N ALA A 77 -0.53 -2.48 27.23
CA ALA A 77 -1.38 -2.46 28.42
C ALA A 77 -1.66 -3.86 28.99
N ILE A 78 -1.79 -4.87 28.12
CA ILE A 78 -1.91 -6.27 28.57
C ILE A 78 -0.57 -6.74 29.13
N ASP A 79 0.53 -6.53 28.41
CA ASP A 79 1.88 -6.94 28.84
C ASP A 79 2.34 -6.27 30.15
N ALA A 80 1.81 -5.09 30.48
CA ALA A 80 2.08 -4.42 31.75
C ALA A 80 1.51 -5.16 32.98
N LYS A 81 0.66 -6.17 32.79
CA LYS A 81 0.14 -7.00 33.88
C LYS A 81 1.26 -7.88 34.47
N ARG A 82 1.25 -8.04 35.80
CA ARG A 82 2.24 -8.86 36.51
C ARG A 82 2.23 -10.34 36.10
N TRP A 83 1.06 -10.87 35.72
CA TRP A 83 0.87 -12.24 35.28
C TRP A 83 -0.10 -12.28 34.11
N LEU A 84 0.23 -13.07 33.08
CA LEU A 84 -0.60 -13.28 31.91
C LEU A 84 -1.13 -14.71 31.88
N SER A 85 -2.42 -14.86 31.62
CA SER A 85 -3.00 -16.14 31.22
C SER A 85 -2.58 -16.52 29.80
N ALA A 86 -2.70 -17.79 29.44
CA ALA A 86 -2.41 -18.25 28.08
C ALA A 86 -3.25 -17.54 27.00
N ALA A 87 -4.50 -17.20 27.33
CA ALA A 87 -5.38 -16.45 26.43
C ALA A 87 -4.89 -15.01 26.21
N GLU A 88 -4.40 -14.34 27.25
CA GLU A 88 -3.83 -13.00 27.14
C GLU A 88 -2.53 -12.99 26.36
N THR A 89 -1.67 -13.99 26.55
CA THR A 89 -0.44 -14.16 25.75
C THR A 89 -0.77 -14.30 24.26
N GLU A 90 -1.79 -15.09 23.91
CA GLU A 90 -2.23 -15.24 22.53
C GLU A 90 -2.84 -13.93 21.98
N GLN A 91 -3.63 -13.22 22.79
CA GLN A 91 -4.19 -11.92 22.42
C GLN A 91 -3.09 -10.89 22.14
N VAL A 92 -2.05 -10.80 22.97
CA VAL A 92 -0.90 -9.91 22.74
C VAL A 92 -0.21 -10.25 21.43
N ARG A 93 0.01 -11.55 21.15
CA ARG A 93 0.62 -12.00 19.89
C ARG A 93 -0.20 -11.59 18.67
N GLU A 94 -1.52 -11.76 18.74
CA GLU A 94 -2.44 -11.34 17.70
C GLU A 94 -2.40 -9.83 17.48
N LEU A 95 -2.53 -9.03 18.55
CA LEU A 95 -2.48 -7.57 18.50
C LEU A 95 -1.18 -7.05 17.88
N ARG A 96 -0.02 -7.61 18.27
CA ARG A 96 1.28 -7.25 17.70
C ARG A 96 1.40 -7.59 16.22
N THR A 97 0.90 -8.76 15.83
CA THR A 97 0.90 -9.18 14.42
C THR A 97 0.05 -8.23 13.57
N MET A 98 -1.13 -7.85 14.08
CA MET A 98 -2.02 -6.90 13.41
C MET A 98 -1.45 -5.48 13.40
N ALA A 99 -0.79 -5.03 14.46
CA ALA A 99 -0.13 -3.71 14.50
C ALA A 99 0.97 -3.61 13.43
N ALA A 100 1.85 -4.61 13.35
CA ALA A 100 2.91 -4.65 12.35
C ALA A 100 2.37 -4.70 10.91
N GLU A 101 1.19 -5.29 10.71
CA GLU A 101 0.53 -5.24 9.41
C GLU A 101 -0.08 -3.87 9.11
N ALA A 102 -0.78 -3.28 10.08
CA ALA A 102 -1.36 -1.94 9.94
C ALA A 102 -0.27 -0.90 9.62
N GLU A 103 0.88 -0.96 10.29
CA GLU A 103 2.04 -0.11 9.98
C GLU A 103 2.55 -0.25 8.56
N ARG A 104 2.64 -1.48 8.05
CA ARG A 104 3.11 -1.70 6.68
C ARG A 104 2.14 -1.11 5.67
N ILE A 105 0.84 -1.20 5.93
CA ILE A 105 -0.18 -0.59 5.08
C ILE A 105 -0.11 0.93 5.16
N GLU A 106 -0.09 1.49 6.37
CA GLU A 106 0.01 2.94 6.60
C GLU A 106 1.28 3.52 5.95
N ALA A 107 2.43 2.84 6.09
CA ALA A 107 3.68 3.24 5.46
C ALA A 107 3.61 3.18 3.93
N ALA A 108 3.02 2.13 3.36
CA ALA A 108 2.84 1.99 1.91
C ALA A 108 1.89 3.07 1.34
N GLU A 109 0.83 3.42 2.08
CA GLU A 109 -0.09 4.50 1.72
C GLU A 109 0.60 5.87 1.77
N GLN A 110 1.40 6.13 2.82
CA GLN A 110 2.21 7.34 2.93
C GLN A 110 3.23 7.44 1.80
N GLU A 111 3.92 6.35 1.47
CA GLU A 111 4.84 6.30 0.33
C GLU A 111 4.11 6.59 -0.98
N ALA A 112 2.97 5.94 -1.22
CA ALA A 112 2.15 6.18 -2.41
C ALA A 112 1.69 7.64 -2.51
N ALA A 113 1.24 8.23 -1.40
CA ALA A 113 0.87 9.64 -1.33
C ALA A 113 2.05 10.57 -1.62
N ALA A 114 3.24 10.26 -1.09
CA ALA A 114 4.46 11.01 -1.37
C ALA A 114 4.86 10.94 -2.85
N LEU A 115 4.74 9.77 -3.48
CA LEU A 115 4.98 9.61 -4.93
C LEU A 115 3.98 10.43 -5.76
N VAL A 116 2.70 10.44 -5.38
CA VAL A 116 1.68 11.27 -6.03
C VAL A 116 2.02 12.75 -5.87
N ALA A 117 2.38 13.20 -4.68
CA ALA A 117 2.77 14.59 -4.44
C ALA A 117 3.99 15.02 -5.28
N LYS A 118 5.03 14.17 -5.38
CA LYS A 118 6.19 14.40 -6.27
C LYS A 118 5.76 14.52 -7.73
N ALA A 119 4.89 13.62 -8.20
CA ALA A 119 4.39 13.63 -9.57
C ALA A 119 3.59 14.91 -9.88
N SER A 120 2.69 15.30 -8.97
CA SER A 120 1.88 16.51 -9.08
C SER A 120 2.74 17.77 -9.11
N LEU A 121 3.75 17.86 -8.24
CA LEU A 121 4.69 18.98 -8.19
C LEU A 121 5.44 19.14 -9.52
N ILE A 122 5.97 18.05 -10.07
CA ILE A 122 6.66 18.08 -11.37
C ILE A 122 5.66 18.46 -12.46
N ALA A 123 4.46 17.88 -12.47
CA ALA A 123 3.47 18.12 -13.52
C ALA A 123 2.89 19.55 -13.53
N SER A 124 2.84 20.24 -12.38
CA SER A 124 2.36 21.62 -12.28
C SER A 124 3.37 22.67 -12.76
N ALA A 125 4.64 22.30 -12.91
CA ALA A 125 5.68 23.23 -13.34
C ALA A 125 5.66 23.46 -14.85
N GLU A 126 5.99 24.67 -15.29
CA GLU A 126 6.30 24.93 -16.71
C GLU A 126 7.64 24.28 -17.06
N ARG A 127 8.63 24.47 -16.18
CA ARG A 127 9.97 23.88 -16.23
C ARG A 127 10.38 23.39 -14.86
N ALA A 128 10.98 22.21 -14.79
CA ALA A 128 11.51 21.65 -13.55
C ALA A 128 12.89 21.05 -13.77
N VAL A 129 13.77 21.18 -12.79
CA VAL A 129 15.04 20.46 -12.74
C VAL A 129 14.92 19.35 -11.71
N VAL A 130 14.96 18.10 -12.18
CA VAL A 130 14.79 16.92 -11.33
C VAL A 130 16.15 16.28 -11.08
N THR A 131 16.51 16.13 -9.81
CA THR A 131 17.70 15.38 -9.39
C THR A 131 17.29 14.04 -8.80
N PHE A 132 17.83 12.95 -9.34
CA PHE A 132 17.54 11.60 -8.90
C PHE A 132 18.79 10.72 -8.80
N THR A 133 18.72 9.69 -7.97
CA THR A 133 19.78 8.68 -7.85
C THR A 133 19.58 7.56 -8.86
N LYS A 134 20.63 7.18 -9.59
CA LYS A 134 20.66 6.02 -10.47
C LYS A 134 20.92 4.73 -9.68
N ALA A 135 20.71 3.58 -10.31
CA ALA A 135 20.98 2.27 -9.70
C ALA A 135 22.45 2.09 -9.25
N ASN A 136 23.40 2.79 -9.87
CA ASN A 136 24.82 2.78 -9.48
C ASN A 136 25.17 3.78 -8.36
N GLY A 137 24.18 4.47 -7.77
CA GLY A 137 24.39 5.47 -6.72
C GLY A 137 24.67 6.89 -7.22
N ASP A 138 24.96 7.06 -8.52
CA ASP A 138 25.24 8.39 -9.07
C ASP A 138 24.00 9.28 -9.08
N LYS A 139 24.18 10.55 -8.70
CA LYS A 139 23.16 11.58 -8.86
C LYS A 139 23.14 12.07 -10.29
N ARG A 140 21.95 12.15 -10.87
CA ARG A 140 21.73 12.70 -12.20
C ARG A 140 20.71 13.82 -12.14
N LEU A 141 20.98 14.87 -12.91
CA LEU A 141 20.11 16.00 -13.14
C LEU A 141 19.40 15.83 -14.49
N MET A 142 18.12 16.20 -14.56
CA MET A 142 17.32 16.19 -15.78
C MET A 142 16.46 17.45 -15.84
N HIS A 143 16.51 18.13 -16.99
CA HIS A 143 15.65 19.27 -17.29
C HIS A 143 14.34 18.77 -17.89
N VAL A 144 13.24 18.99 -17.19
CA VAL A 144 11.91 18.48 -17.55
C VAL A 144 10.99 19.63 -17.93
N GLU A 145 10.25 19.48 -19.03
CA GLU A 145 9.21 20.41 -19.49
C GLU A 145 7.86 19.68 -19.60
N PRO A 146 7.05 19.66 -18.53
CA PRO A 146 5.77 18.94 -18.49
C PRO A 146 4.78 19.41 -19.57
N GLY A 147 4.77 20.71 -19.90
CA GLY A 147 3.92 21.25 -20.96
C GLY A 147 4.21 20.66 -22.34
N GLU A 148 5.49 20.41 -22.65
CA GLU A 148 5.91 19.81 -23.92
C GLU A 148 5.56 18.32 -24.00
N LEU A 149 5.54 17.61 -22.87
CA LEU A 149 5.07 16.22 -22.83
C LEU A 149 3.63 16.11 -23.32
N ALA A 150 2.74 16.98 -22.84
CA ALA A 150 1.33 16.98 -23.24
C ALA A 150 1.13 17.34 -24.72
N ARG A 151 1.95 18.24 -25.27
CA ARG A 151 1.91 18.62 -26.69
C ARG A 151 2.40 17.52 -27.62
N ARG A 152 3.42 16.76 -27.20
CA ARG A 152 4.08 15.75 -28.05
C ARG A 152 3.48 14.36 -27.92
N VAL A 153 2.90 14.03 -26.77
CA VAL A 153 2.22 12.75 -26.55
C VAL A 153 0.73 12.93 -26.80
N SER A 154 0.33 12.87 -28.07
CA SER A 154 -1.09 12.87 -28.45
C SER A 154 -1.63 11.44 -28.54
N GLY A 155 -2.73 11.15 -27.83
CA GLY A 155 -3.52 9.93 -28.01
C GLY A 155 -3.59 9.02 -26.78
N LYS A 156 -4.35 7.92 -26.91
CA LYS A 156 -4.52 6.94 -25.83
C LYS A 156 -3.21 6.17 -25.61
N PRO A 157 -2.81 5.91 -24.35
CA PRO A 157 -1.63 5.10 -24.07
C PRO A 157 -1.79 3.70 -24.66
N SER A 158 -0.72 3.19 -25.30
CA SER A 158 -0.71 1.84 -25.84
C SER A 158 -0.90 0.79 -24.74
N PRO A 159 -1.36 -0.43 -25.05
CA PRO A 159 -1.47 -1.51 -24.07
C PRO A 159 -0.16 -1.78 -23.32
N ALA A 160 0.99 -1.69 -24.00
CA ALA A 160 2.30 -1.84 -23.40
C ALA A 160 2.60 -0.74 -22.36
N ALA A 161 2.26 0.51 -22.67
CA ALA A 161 2.43 1.63 -21.74
C ALA A 161 1.56 1.46 -20.48
N ARG A 162 0.31 0.99 -20.63
CA ARG A 162 -0.58 0.67 -19.50
C ARG A 162 -0.02 -0.44 -18.62
N THR A 163 0.45 -1.54 -19.22
CA THR A 163 1.06 -2.66 -18.49
C THR A 163 2.32 -2.20 -17.74
N ARG A 164 3.14 -1.34 -18.37
CA ARG A 164 4.33 -0.79 -17.73
C ARG A 164 3.98 0.09 -16.52
N LYS A 165 2.96 0.96 -16.64
CA LYS A 165 2.50 1.81 -15.53
C LYS A 165 1.92 0.98 -14.39
N ALA A 166 1.19 -0.09 -14.69
CA ALA A 166 0.67 -1.02 -13.69
C ALA A 166 1.78 -1.77 -12.92
N ARG A 167 2.85 -2.18 -13.62
CA ARG A 167 4.00 -2.86 -13.00
C ARG A 167 4.97 -1.93 -12.29
N HIS A 168 5.08 -0.69 -12.75
CA HIS A 168 6.01 0.30 -12.23
C HIS A 168 5.27 1.63 -11.95
N PRO A 169 4.45 1.67 -10.89
CA PRO A 169 3.62 2.85 -10.58
C PRO A 169 4.46 4.10 -10.30
N HIS A 170 5.69 3.94 -9.80
CA HIS A 170 6.64 5.02 -9.53
C HIS A 170 7.31 5.61 -10.79
N LEU A 171 7.15 5.01 -11.98
CA LEU A 171 7.68 5.59 -13.21
C LEU A 171 6.75 6.69 -13.72
N MET A 172 7.33 7.86 -13.97
CA MET A 172 6.68 9.02 -14.56
C MET A 172 7.28 9.30 -15.94
N PRO A 173 6.47 9.33 -17.01
CA PRO A 173 6.94 9.82 -18.31
C PRO A 173 7.20 11.33 -18.24
N VAL A 174 8.29 11.78 -18.85
CA VAL A 174 8.69 13.18 -18.86
C VAL A 174 9.27 13.56 -20.21
N TRP A 175 9.15 14.84 -20.58
CA TRP A 175 9.89 15.39 -21.70
C TRP A 175 11.22 15.96 -21.20
N ASP A 176 12.34 15.37 -21.65
CA ASP A 176 13.69 15.85 -21.34
C ASP A 176 14.04 16.96 -22.34
N ALA A 177 14.11 18.20 -21.85
CA ALA A 177 14.38 19.37 -22.68
C ALA A 177 15.80 19.38 -23.25
N GLU A 178 16.78 18.88 -22.50
CA GLU A 178 18.19 18.87 -22.92
C GLU A 178 18.42 17.88 -24.06
N LYS A 179 17.76 16.71 -23.99
CA LYS A 179 17.88 15.67 -25.02
C LYS A 179 16.78 15.72 -26.07
N ALA A 180 15.85 16.67 -25.94
CA ALA A 180 14.66 16.80 -26.78
C ALA A 180 13.97 15.44 -27.03
N ALA A 181 13.74 14.65 -25.96
CA ALA A 181 13.21 13.31 -26.07
C ALA A 181 12.28 12.91 -24.92
N LEU A 182 11.35 12.00 -25.21
CA LEU A 182 10.52 11.34 -24.20
C LEU A 182 11.37 10.39 -23.36
N ARG A 183 11.36 10.57 -22.04
CA ARG A 183 12.06 9.70 -21.07
C ARG A 183 11.13 9.30 -19.94
N SER A 184 11.64 8.51 -19.01
CA SER A 184 10.94 8.18 -17.77
C SER A 184 11.86 8.39 -16.59
N ILE A 185 11.31 8.95 -15.50
CA ILE A 185 11.99 9.12 -14.22
C ILE A 185 11.33 8.18 -13.20
N ASN A 186 12.15 7.59 -12.32
CA ASN A 186 11.67 6.88 -11.14
C ASN A 186 11.48 7.86 -9.99
N LEU A 187 10.22 8.13 -9.62
CA LEU A 187 9.86 9.06 -8.55
C LEU A 187 10.36 8.62 -7.16
N ALA A 188 10.57 7.31 -6.96
CA ALA A 188 11.13 6.79 -5.71
C ALA A 188 12.58 7.24 -5.51
N THR A 189 13.34 7.47 -6.59
CA THR A 189 14.75 7.90 -6.51
C THR A 189 14.95 9.41 -6.67
N VAL A 190 13.86 10.18 -6.80
CA VAL A 190 13.92 11.65 -6.86
C VAL A 190 14.20 12.21 -5.46
N ASN A 191 15.33 12.92 -5.35
CA ASN A 191 15.81 13.52 -4.11
C ASN A 191 15.59 15.04 -4.06
N ARG A 192 15.50 15.68 -5.23
CA ARG A 192 15.28 17.13 -5.32
C ARG A 192 14.55 17.49 -6.61
N VAL A 193 13.63 18.43 -6.50
CA VAL A 193 12.98 19.08 -7.64
C VAL A 193 13.13 20.59 -7.47
N THR A 194 13.72 21.27 -8.46
CA THR A 194 13.85 22.73 -8.47
C THR A 194 12.88 23.32 -9.49
N ILE A 195 12.03 24.24 -9.05
CA ILE A 195 11.03 24.95 -9.89
C ILE A 195 11.17 26.43 -9.59
N ASP A 196 11.35 27.26 -10.62
CA ASP A 196 11.48 28.72 -10.51
C ASP A 196 12.49 29.19 -9.44
N GLY A 197 13.59 28.45 -9.29
CA GLY A 197 14.64 28.72 -8.30
C GLY A 197 14.33 28.24 -6.87
N SER A 198 13.16 27.66 -6.62
CA SER A 198 12.79 27.05 -5.34
C SER A 198 13.12 25.56 -5.31
N ASP A 199 13.86 25.13 -4.29
CA ASP A 199 14.27 23.73 -4.09
C ASP A 199 13.29 22.97 -3.20
N HIS A 200 12.71 21.91 -3.75
CA HIS A 200 11.92 20.92 -3.01
C HIS A 200 12.77 19.66 -2.79
N VAL A 201 13.23 19.44 -1.55
CA VAL A 201 14.09 18.33 -1.18
C VAL A 201 13.26 17.19 -0.58
N PHE A 202 13.57 15.96 -1.00
CA PHE A 202 12.94 14.74 -0.53
C PHE A 202 13.99 13.83 0.11
N SER A 203 13.66 13.20 1.22
CA SER A 203 14.43 12.06 1.70
C SER A 203 14.30 10.93 0.68
N ALA A 204 15.42 10.29 0.36
CA ALA A 204 15.38 9.04 -0.39
C ALA A 204 14.59 8.03 0.45
N ALA A 205 13.58 7.39 -0.14
CA ALA A 205 13.03 6.18 0.45
C ALA A 205 14.18 5.17 0.48
N SER A 206 14.55 4.70 1.68
CA SER A 206 15.55 3.65 1.82
C SER A 206 15.12 2.48 0.95
N ALA A 207 15.92 2.17 -0.08
CA ALA A 207 15.67 1.09 -1.03
C ALA A 207 15.78 -0.28 -0.36
#